data_AF-A0A4S2HL90-F1
#
_entry.id   AF-A0A4S2HL90-F1
#
_cell.length_a   1.000
_cell.length_b   1.000
_cell.length_c   1.000
_cell.angle_alpha   90.00
_cell.angle_beta   90.00
_cell.angle_gamma   90.00
#
_symmetry.space_group_name_H-M   'P 1'
#
loop_
_entity.id
_entity.type
_entity.pdbx_description
1 polymer ?
#
loop_
_entity_poly.entity_id
_entity_poly.type
_entity_poly.pdbx_seq_one_letter_code
_entity_poly.pdbx_strand_id
1 'polypeptide(L)'
;MIENFRYISPWNDFEDAIKEMKDVLKKKQAYWAVGFIDEFDLYIDNAAAEKMEKKTLDIIYDEILYLLKWKLEKRKFREDDIRMAISAADDEISEEEEDLLVKAVYNKFELVQDAFEIDRLMARYNLKQNTVSPKLSDLRYDIGAYYMPDGSSVNCAHVNMACKKKLNGTDRENGEITFICDEEDIDFWIGHLEEMKQKIRECKNGDIAKQIK
;
A
#
# COMPACT_ATOMS: atom_id res chain seq x y z
N MET A 1 -15.84 -7.79 -24.41
CA MET A 1 -15.00 -7.42 -23.25
C MET A 1 -14.64 -5.98 -23.48
N ILE A 2 -14.99 -5.09 -22.56
CA ILE A 2 -14.72 -3.65 -22.73
C ILE A 2 -13.22 -3.45 -22.56
N GLU A 3 -12.54 -3.08 -23.65
CA GLU A 3 -11.10 -2.84 -23.62
C GLU A 3 -10.80 -1.61 -22.75
N ASN A 4 -9.79 -1.69 -21.88
CA ASN A 4 -9.35 -0.61 -21.01
C ASN A 4 -10.30 -0.23 -19.84
N PHE A 5 -11.37 -0.99 -19.59
CA PHE A 5 -12.13 -0.89 -18.34
C PHE A 5 -11.55 -1.82 -17.27
N ARG A 6 -11.18 -1.27 -16.10
CA ARG A 6 -10.43 -2.02 -15.08
C ARG A 6 -11.26 -3.10 -14.40
N TYR A 7 -12.54 -2.85 -14.13
CA TYR A 7 -13.34 -3.64 -13.18
C TYR A 7 -14.01 -4.87 -13.79
N ILE A 8 -13.37 -5.50 -14.78
CA ILE A 8 -13.96 -6.54 -15.64
C ILE A 8 -13.79 -7.97 -15.12
N SER A 9 -12.98 -8.19 -14.07
CA SER A 9 -12.81 -9.57 -13.57
C SER A 9 -14.14 -10.19 -13.15
N PRO A 10 -14.34 -11.50 -13.42
CA PRO A 10 -15.47 -12.24 -12.89
C PRO A 10 -15.57 -12.14 -11.37
N TRP A 11 -16.80 -12.12 -10.84
CA TRP A 11 -17.06 -11.97 -9.41
C TRP A 11 -16.28 -12.97 -8.54
N ASN A 12 -16.26 -14.24 -8.93
CA ASN A 12 -15.59 -15.28 -8.16
C ASN A 12 -14.07 -15.07 -8.10
N ASP A 13 -13.46 -14.66 -9.22
CA ASP A 13 -12.03 -14.36 -9.28
C ASP A 13 -11.68 -13.16 -8.39
N PHE A 14 -12.56 -12.15 -8.40
CA PHE A 14 -12.43 -10.98 -7.54
C PHE A 14 -12.53 -11.36 -6.05
N GLU A 15 -13.52 -12.18 -5.67
CA GLU A 15 -13.66 -12.67 -4.30
C GLU A 15 -12.45 -13.48 -3.84
N ASP A 16 -11.90 -14.32 -4.71
CA ASP A 16 -10.73 -15.12 -4.39
C ASP A 16 -9.48 -14.25 -4.22
N ALA A 17 -9.31 -13.22 -5.06
CA ALA A 17 -8.27 -12.21 -4.87
C ALA A 17 -8.40 -11.45 -3.56
N ILE A 18 -9.62 -11.09 -3.13
CA ILE A 18 -9.86 -10.50 -1.81
C ILE A 18 -9.43 -11.45 -0.69
N LYS A 19 -9.77 -12.74 -0.77
CA LYS A 19 -9.41 -13.74 0.25
C LYS A 19 -7.89 -13.91 0.35
N GLU A 20 -7.22 -14.08 -0.78
CA GLU A 20 -5.77 -14.22 -0.83
C GLU A 20 -5.05 -12.99 -0.27
N MET A 21 -5.50 -11.80 -0.68
CA MET A 21 -4.95 -10.54 -0.19
C MET A 21 -5.13 -10.38 1.33
N LYS A 22 -6.30 -10.72 1.88
CA LYS A 22 -6.52 -10.75 3.33
C LYS A 22 -5.59 -11.72 4.04
N ASP A 23 -5.38 -12.89 3.46
CA ASP A 23 -4.53 -13.92 4.04
C ASP A 23 -3.06 -13.48 4.12
N VAL A 24 -2.52 -12.86 3.07
CA VAL A 24 -1.13 -12.35 3.12
C VAL A 24 -0.97 -11.16 4.06
N LEU A 25 -1.96 -10.26 4.14
CA LEU A 25 -1.97 -9.19 5.14
C LEU A 25 -1.99 -9.75 6.57
N LYS A 26 -2.80 -10.77 6.83
CA LYS A 26 -2.90 -11.42 8.14
C LYS A 26 -1.61 -12.15 8.52
N LYS A 27 -0.95 -12.79 7.56
CA LYS A 27 0.33 -13.48 7.72
C LYS A 27 1.53 -12.52 7.79
N LYS A 28 1.31 -11.21 7.64
CA LYS A 28 2.37 -10.18 7.53
C LYS A 28 3.35 -10.49 6.39
N GLN A 29 2.80 -10.96 5.27
CA GLN A 29 3.51 -11.14 4.01
C GLN A 29 3.17 -10.03 3.00
N ALA A 30 2.29 -9.12 3.42
CA ALA A 30 1.96 -7.92 2.69
C ALA A 30 1.68 -6.78 3.68
N TYR A 31 1.89 -5.55 3.22
CA TYR A 31 1.83 -4.35 4.04
C TYR A 31 1.21 -3.18 3.27
N TRP A 32 0.29 -2.48 3.94
CA TRP A 32 -0.22 -1.20 3.46
C TRP A 32 0.83 -0.10 3.60
N ALA A 33 1.39 0.33 2.48
CA ALA A 33 2.26 1.48 2.36
C ALA A 33 1.40 2.76 2.29
N VAL A 34 1.07 3.33 3.45
CA VAL A 34 0.21 4.52 3.55
C VAL A 34 1.05 5.72 3.96
N GLY A 35 1.25 6.66 3.03
CA GLY A 35 2.09 7.83 3.22
C GLY A 35 3.50 7.48 3.72
N PHE A 36 4.04 6.39 3.19
CA PHE A 36 5.36 5.83 3.48
C PHE A 36 5.84 5.16 2.20
N ILE A 37 6.90 5.71 1.60
CA ILE A 37 7.40 5.42 0.24
C ILE A 37 6.44 5.91 -0.84
N ASP A 38 5.16 5.53 -0.75
CA ASP A 38 4.07 5.99 -1.61
C ASP A 38 2.91 6.62 -0.82
N GLU A 39 2.04 7.38 -1.51
CA GLU A 39 0.84 7.96 -0.88
C GLU A 39 -0.11 6.87 -0.38
N PHE A 40 -0.34 5.86 -1.22
CA PHE A 40 -1.04 4.63 -0.87
C PHE A 40 -0.68 3.50 -1.83
N ASP A 41 -0.13 2.42 -1.30
CA ASP A 41 0.12 1.19 -2.05
C ASP A 41 0.04 -0.07 -1.17
N LEU A 42 0.13 -1.22 -1.81
CA LEU A 42 0.26 -2.54 -1.21
C LEU A 42 1.62 -3.14 -1.60
N TYR A 43 2.48 -3.34 -0.60
CA TYR A 43 3.71 -4.10 -0.76
C TYR A 43 3.45 -5.56 -0.41
N ILE A 44 3.66 -6.48 -1.36
CA ILE A 44 3.61 -7.93 -1.12
C ILE A 44 5.05 -8.45 -1.17
N ASP A 45 5.46 -9.22 -0.16
CA ASP A 45 6.79 -9.82 -0.12
C ASP A 45 7.00 -10.74 -1.35
N ASN A 46 8.19 -10.70 -1.96
CA ASN A 46 8.48 -11.46 -3.19
C ASN A 46 8.11 -12.94 -3.08
N ALA A 47 8.46 -13.60 -1.97
CA ALA A 47 8.16 -15.02 -1.75
C ALA A 47 6.67 -15.35 -1.62
N ALA A 48 5.84 -14.35 -1.27
CA ALA A 48 4.38 -14.48 -1.27
C ALA A 48 3.81 -14.19 -2.66
N ALA A 49 4.30 -13.14 -3.33
CA ALA A 49 3.90 -12.79 -4.69
C ALA A 49 4.18 -13.94 -5.69
N GLU A 50 5.34 -14.59 -5.58
CA GLU A 50 5.72 -15.75 -6.43
C GLU A 50 4.78 -16.96 -6.28
N LYS A 51 4.05 -17.06 -5.18
CA LYS A 51 3.10 -18.15 -4.91
C LYS A 51 1.68 -17.83 -5.37
N MET A 52 1.40 -16.56 -5.67
CA MET A 52 0.10 -16.13 -6.18
C MET A 52 0.04 -16.36 -7.68
N GLU A 53 -1.14 -16.69 -8.18
CA GLU A 53 -1.37 -16.69 -9.61
C GLU A 53 -1.26 -15.26 -10.15
N LYS A 54 -0.66 -15.10 -11.33
CA LYS A 54 -0.54 -13.79 -11.98
C LYS A 54 -1.89 -13.08 -12.09
N LYS A 55 -2.95 -13.82 -12.43
CA LYS A 55 -4.31 -13.30 -12.52
C LYS A 55 -4.79 -12.70 -11.20
N THR A 56 -4.48 -13.33 -10.07
CA THR A 56 -4.82 -12.81 -8.73
C THR A 56 -4.08 -11.50 -8.47
N LEU A 57 -2.78 -11.44 -8.78
CA LEU A 57 -1.99 -10.21 -8.65
C LEU A 57 -2.55 -9.07 -9.51
N ASP A 58 -2.89 -9.37 -10.78
CA ASP A 58 -3.47 -8.40 -11.70
C ASP A 58 -4.79 -7.84 -11.11
N ILE A 59 -5.69 -8.69 -10.59
CA ILE A 59 -6.93 -8.23 -9.93
C ILE A 59 -6.63 -7.37 -8.68
N ILE A 60 -5.67 -7.78 -7.85
CA ILE A 60 -5.28 -7.02 -6.65
C ILE A 60 -4.80 -5.62 -7.02
N TYR A 61 -3.89 -5.51 -7.99
CA TYR A 61 -3.26 -4.24 -8.32
C TYR A 61 -4.11 -3.36 -9.26
N ASP A 62 -4.82 -3.95 -10.22
CA ASP A 62 -5.58 -3.20 -11.23
C ASP A 62 -7.01 -2.87 -10.80
N GLU A 63 -7.61 -3.66 -9.91
CA GLU A 63 -8.98 -3.46 -9.45
C GLU A 63 -9.05 -3.09 -7.97
N ILE A 64 -8.65 -4.01 -7.08
CA ILE A 64 -8.87 -3.87 -5.63
C ILE A 64 -8.14 -2.63 -5.09
N LEU A 65 -6.87 -2.47 -5.44
CA LEU A 65 -6.06 -1.33 -4.99
C LEU A 65 -6.61 -0.01 -5.54
N TYR A 66 -7.11 0.01 -6.78
CA TYR A 66 -7.73 1.20 -7.38
C TYR A 66 -9.02 1.60 -6.67
N LEU A 67 -9.87 0.64 -6.32
CA LEU A 67 -11.08 0.88 -5.52
C LEU A 67 -10.74 1.49 -4.16
N LEU A 68 -9.68 0.99 -3.51
CA LEU A 68 -9.19 1.56 -2.25
C LEU A 68 -8.65 2.99 -2.43
N LYS A 69 -7.77 3.21 -3.42
CA LYS A 69 -7.24 4.55 -3.77
C LYS A 69 -8.35 5.55 -3.99
N TRP A 70 -9.37 5.16 -4.75
CA TRP A 70 -10.53 6.00 -5.02
C TRP A 70 -11.20 6.49 -3.74
N LYS A 71 -11.50 5.58 -2.79
CA LYS A 71 -12.08 5.99 -1.51
C LYS A 71 -11.17 6.95 -0.75
N LEU A 72 -9.88 6.65 -0.68
CA LEU A 72 -8.89 7.42 0.07
C LEU A 72 -8.72 8.85 -0.49
N GLU A 73 -8.67 9.00 -1.81
CA GLU A 73 -8.41 10.26 -2.48
C GLU A 73 -9.67 11.12 -2.67
N LYS A 74 -10.73 10.54 -3.24
CA LYS A 74 -11.94 11.31 -3.63
C LYS A 74 -13.01 11.36 -2.54
N ARG A 75 -12.90 10.55 -1.48
CA ARG A 75 -13.84 10.42 -0.33
C ARG A 75 -15.25 9.91 -0.66
N LYS A 76 -15.76 10.19 -1.87
CA LYS A 76 -17.06 9.76 -2.39
C LYS A 76 -16.90 8.99 -3.69
N PHE A 77 -17.57 7.86 -3.75
CA PHE A 77 -17.76 7.06 -4.94
C PHE A 77 -18.97 7.62 -5.69
N ARG A 78 -18.80 8.01 -6.96
CA ARG A 78 -19.84 8.65 -7.77
C ARG A 78 -20.14 7.78 -8.96
N GLU A 79 -21.42 7.56 -9.21
CA GLU A 79 -21.89 6.77 -10.34
C GLU A 79 -21.41 7.37 -11.68
N ASP A 80 -21.53 8.70 -11.82
CA ASP A 80 -21.11 9.43 -13.02
C ASP A 80 -19.64 9.19 -13.39
N ASP A 81 -18.75 9.03 -12.40
CA ASP A 81 -17.32 8.77 -12.64
C ASP A 81 -17.11 7.37 -13.26
N ILE A 82 -17.94 6.38 -12.87
CA ILE A 82 -17.89 5.01 -13.40
C ILE A 82 -18.47 5.00 -14.82
N ARG A 83 -19.63 5.62 -15.02
CA ARG A 83 -20.26 5.75 -16.33
C ARG A 83 -19.32 6.41 -17.33
N MET A 84 -18.72 7.53 -16.96
CA MET A 84 -17.71 8.20 -17.78
C MET A 84 -16.51 7.30 -18.12
N ALA A 85 -16.06 6.44 -17.18
CA ALA A 85 -14.98 5.50 -17.44
C ALA A 85 -15.40 4.35 -18.35
N ILE A 86 -16.67 3.91 -18.29
CA ILE A 86 -17.24 2.90 -19.18
C ILE A 86 -17.39 3.50 -20.59
N SER A 87 -18.03 4.66 -20.73
CA SER A 87 -18.24 5.31 -22.04
C SER A 87 -16.92 5.70 -22.72
N ALA A 88 -15.86 5.98 -21.95
CA ALA A 88 -14.54 6.24 -22.49
C ALA A 88 -13.83 4.98 -23.00
N ALA A 89 -14.25 3.80 -22.53
CA ALA A 89 -13.69 2.51 -22.88
C ALA A 89 -14.48 1.81 -24.00
N ASP A 90 -15.78 2.08 -24.10
CA ASP A 90 -16.68 1.61 -25.15
C ASP A 90 -17.83 2.61 -25.34
N ASP A 91 -17.86 3.29 -26.49
CA ASP A 91 -18.87 4.29 -26.83
C ASP A 91 -20.14 3.70 -27.47
N GLU A 92 -20.14 2.39 -27.76
CA GLU A 92 -21.27 1.66 -28.35
C GLU A 92 -22.05 0.82 -27.32
N ILE A 93 -21.64 0.85 -26.04
CA ILE A 93 -22.30 0.09 -24.98
C ILE A 93 -23.76 0.51 -24.79
N SER A 94 -24.64 -0.48 -24.57
CA SER A 94 -26.04 -0.21 -24.26
C SER A 94 -26.22 0.32 -22.83
N GLU A 95 -27.27 1.12 -22.60
CA GLU A 95 -27.61 1.65 -21.26
C GLU A 95 -27.86 0.52 -20.25
N GLU A 96 -28.49 -0.58 -20.67
CA GLU A 96 -28.71 -1.77 -19.83
C GLU A 96 -27.40 -2.45 -19.41
N GLU A 97 -26.43 -2.59 -20.33
CA GLU A 97 -25.12 -3.16 -20.02
C GLU A 97 -24.28 -2.21 -19.15
N GLU A 98 -24.34 -0.90 -19.41
CA GLU A 98 -23.70 0.11 -18.58
C GLU A 98 -24.21 0.05 -17.13
N ASP A 99 -25.53 -0.02 -16.93
CA ASP A 99 -26.16 -0.15 -15.60
C ASP A 99 -25.70 -1.40 -14.85
N LEU A 100 -25.59 -2.54 -15.55
CA LEU A 100 -25.10 -3.79 -14.97
C LEU A 100 -23.63 -3.68 -14.54
N LEU A 101 -22.79 -3.03 -15.33
CA LEU A 101 -21.38 -2.81 -14.99
C LEU A 101 -21.23 -1.86 -13.82
N VAL A 102 -21.95 -0.73 -13.84
CA VAL A 102 -22.00 0.22 -12.73
C VAL A 102 -22.33 -0.51 -11.43
N LYS A 103 -23.40 -1.31 -11.44
CA LYS A 103 -23.80 -2.13 -10.29
C LYS A 103 -22.73 -3.13 -9.87
N ALA A 104 -22.07 -3.79 -10.82
CA ALA A 104 -20.98 -4.71 -10.52
C ALA A 104 -19.80 -4.01 -9.83
N VAL A 105 -19.42 -2.81 -10.27
CA VAL A 105 -18.36 -2.02 -9.61
C VAL A 105 -18.77 -1.61 -8.20
N TYR A 106 -20.03 -1.18 -7.99
CA TYR A 106 -20.53 -0.88 -6.65
C TYR A 106 -20.44 -2.08 -5.71
N ASN A 107 -20.89 -3.27 -6.16
CA ASN A 107 -20.80 -4.48 -5.36
C ASN A 107 -19.35 -4.84 -5.00
N LYS A 108 -18.42 -4.73 -5.97
CA LYS A 108 -16.98 -4.95 -5.73
C LYS A 108 -16.43 -3.94 -4.73
N PHE A 109 -16.85 -2.67 -4.84
CA PHE A 109 -16.44 -1.62 -3.94
C PHE A 109 -16.92 -1.88 -2.50
N GLU A 110 -18.19 -2.21 -2.30
CA GLU A 110 -18.73 -2.57 -0.98
C GLU A 110 -17.95 -3.74 -0.35
N LEU A 111 -17.70 -4.80 -1.12
CA LEU A 111 -16.91 -5.94 -0.66
C LEU A 111 -15.48 -5.53 -0.22
N VAL A 112 -14.82 -4.66 -0.98
CA VAL A 112 -13.49 -4.13 -0.64
C VAL A 112 -13.54 -3.32 0.66
N GLN A 113 -14.56 -2.47 0.84
CA GLN A 113 -14.72 -1.66 2.06
C GLN A 113 -14.85 -2.55 3.30
N ASP A 114 -15.68 -3.59 3.21
CA ASP A 114 -15.93 -4.53 4.29
C ASP A 114 -14.71 -5.41 4.57
N ALA A 115 -13.96 -5.79 3.53
CA ALA A 115 -12.82 -6.69 3.64
C ALA A 115 -11.62 -6.09 4.39
N PHE A 116 -11.38 -4.78 4.27
CA PHE A 116 -10.09 -4.16 4.64
C PHE A 116 -10.17 -3.04 5.68
N GLU A 117 -11.23 -2.97 6.48
CA GLU A 117 -11.38 -1.95 7.55
C GLU A 117 -11.11 -0.53 7.02
N ILE A 118 -11.77 -0.14 5.93
CA ILE A 118 -11.37 1.05 5.15
C ILE A 118 -11.31 2.35 5.97
N ASP A 119 -12.12 2.48 7.02
CA ASP A 119 -12.08 3.63 7.94
C ASP A 119 -10.74 3.75 8.68
N ARG A 120 -10.13 2.62 9.04
CA ARG A 120 -8.80 2.58 9.66
C ARG A 120 -7.72 2.99 8.66
N LEU A 121 -7.85 2.57 7.40
CA LEU A 121 -6.96 3.01 6.32
C LEU A 121 -7.12 4.51 6.05
N MET A 122 -8.35 5.02 6.01
CA MET A 122 -8.66 6.45 5.90
C MET A 122 -8.02 7.25 7.03
N ALA A 123 -8.12 6.79 8.29
CA ALA A 123 -7.49 7.46 9.42
C ALA A 123 -5.97 7.54 9.28
N ARG A 124 -5.32 6.44 8.85
CA ARG A 124 -3.87 6.43 8.57
C ARG A 124 -3.51 7.36 7.42
N TYR A 125 -4.28 7.34 6.34
CA TYR A 125 -4.07 8.18 5.16
C TYR A 125 -4.18 9.66 5.53
N ASN A 126 -5.24 10.05 6.24
CA ASN A 126 -5.45 11.41 6.71
C ASN A 126 -4.33 11.86 7.66
N LEU A 127 -3.89 11.01 8.60
CA LEU A 127 -2.75 11.34 9.46
C LEU A 127 -1.53 11.73 8.63
N LYS A 128 -1.20 10.92 7.62
CA LYS A 128 -0.01 11.13 6.77
C LYS A 128 -0.13 12.31 5.82
N GLN A 129 -1.33 12.63 5.35
CA GLN A 129 -1.54 13.80 4.49
C GLN A 129 -1.51 15.12 5.27
N ASN A 130 -1.87 15.11 6.56
CA ASN A 130 -1.91 16.31 7.39
C ASN A 130 -0.63 16.57 8.19
N THR A 131 0.37 15.69 8.14
CA THR A 131 1.67 15.91 8.80
C THR A 131 2.59 16.79 7.96
N VAL A 132 3.26 17.77 8.58
CA VAL A 132 4.19 18.71 7.92
C VAL A 132 5.63 18.14 7.80
N SER A 133 5.88 16.97 8.38
CA SER A 133 7.20 16.35 8.39
C SER A 133 7.58 15.72 7.04
N PRO A 134 8.89 15.68 6.70
CA PRO A 134 9.38 14.87 5.59
C PRO A 134 8.90 13.42 5.71
N LYS A 135 8.55 12.84 4.57
CA LYS A 135 8.10 11.47 4.40
C LYS A 135 9.24 10.68 3.77
N LEU A 136 9.49 9.48 4.29
CA LEU A 136 10.36 8.53 3.61
C LEU A 136 9.75 8.26 2.23
N SER A 137 10.51 8.53 1.18
CA SER A 137 10.10 8.40 -0.23
C SER A 137 10.83 7.26 -0.93
N ASP A 138 11.90 6.73 -0.34
CA ASP A 138 12.63 5.59 -0.89
C ASP A 138 13.38 4.87 0.23
N LEU A 139 13.49 3.55 0.10
CA LEU A 139 14.26 2.67 0.96
C LEU A 139 14.75 1.49 0.12
N ARG A 140 16.05 1.48 -0.17
CA ARG A 140 16.68 0.42 -0.97
C ARG A 140 17.88 -0.12 -0.22
N TYR A 141 18.20 -1.37 -0.50
CA TYR A 141 19.42 -1.97 0.00
C TYR A 141 20.01 -2.92 -1.02
N ASP A 142 21.33 -3.01 -1.03
CA ASP A 142 22.09 -4.02 -1.77
C ASP A 142 23.02 -4.75 -0.81
N ILE A 143 23.16 -6.06 -0.97
CA ILE A 143 24.09 -6.87 -0.18
C ILE A 143 25.41 -7.00 -0.92
N GLY A 144 26.50 -6.64 -0.25
CA GLY A 144 27.85 -6.73 -0.79
C GLY A 144 28.86 -7.24 0.24
N ALA A 145 30.08 -7.51 -0.22
CA ALA A 145 31.20 -7.83 0.65
C ALA A 145 32.16 -6.64 0.72
N TYR A 146 32.43 -6.16 1.92
CA TYR A 146 33.44 -5.14 2.18
C TYR A 146 34.77 -5.81 2.53
N TYR A 147 35.84 -5.44 1.83
CA TYR A 147 37.18 -6.00 2.03
C TYR A 147 38.00 -5.09 2.95
N MET A 148 38.48 -5.65 4.05
CA MET A 148 39.32 -4.97 5.03
C MET A 148 40.78 -4.91 4.56
N PRO A 149 41.59 -3.98 5.12
CA PRO A 149 43.01 -3.87 4.77
C PRO A 149 43.84 -5.13 5.05
N ASP A 150 43.38 -6.01 5.94
CA ASP A 150 44.02 -7.29 6.26
C ASP A 150 43.65 -8.43 5.30
N GLY A 151 42.81 -8.14 4.28
CA GLY A 151 42.34 -9.09 3.29
C GLY A 151 41.13 -9.91 3.71
N SER A 152 40.63 -9.75 4.93
CA SER A 152 39.34 -10.32 5.34
C SER A 152 38.17 -9.60 4.65
N SER A 153 37.02 -10.26 4.58
CA SER A 153 35.79 -9.63 4.08
C SER A 153 34.62 -9.86 5.03
N VAL A 154 33.73 -8.87 5.07
CA VAL A 154 32.50 -8.90 5.85
C VAL A 154 31.34 -8.60 4.90
N ASN A 155 30.28 -9.40 4.98
CA ASN A 155 29.05 -9.11 4.25
C ASN A 155 28.33 -7.95 4.93
N CYS A 156 27.90 -6.97 4.16
CA CYS A 156 27.21 -5.80 4.65
C CYS A 156 26.12 -5.35 3.68
N ALA A 157 25.09 -4.71 4.21
CA ALA A 157 24.05 -4.04 3.44
C ALA A 157 24.46 -2.59 3.17
N HIS A 158 24.41 -2.16 1.91
CA HIS A 158 24.44 -0.76 1.53
C HIS A 158 23.01 -0.25 1.52
N VAL A 159 22.61 0.49 2.56
CA VAL A 159 21.25 1.00 2.71
C VAL A 159 21.18 2.43 2.23
N ASN A 160 20.25 2.70 1.31
CA ASN A 160 19.93 4.04 0.82
C ASN A 160 18.51 4.42 1.25
N MET A 161 18.38 5.63 1.80
CA MET A 161 17.11 6.21 2.19
C MET A 161 16.96 7.60 1.60
N ALA A 162 15.77 7.90 1.11
CA ALA A 162 15.42 9.24 0.67
C ALA A 162 14.17 9.76 1.39
N CYS A 163 14.14 11.05 1.70
CA CYS A 163 13.01 11.75 2.29
C CYS A 163 12.60 12.96 1.45
N LYS A 164 11.28 13.19 1.33
CA LYS A 164 10.67 14.33 0.63
C LYS A 164 9.59 14.98 1.49
N LYS A 165 9.41 16.30 1.40
CA LYS A 165 8.29 17.00 2.08
C LYS A 165 6.93 16.53 1.55
N LYS A 166 6.81 16.32 0.24
CA LYS A 166 5.62 15.78 -0.43
C LYS A 166 6.02 14.60 -1.33
N LEU A 167 5.28 13.49 -1.25
CA LEU A 167 5.54 12.31 -2.08
C LEU A 167 5.23 12.59 -3.56
N ASN A 168 4.15 13.35 -3.85
CA ASN A 168 3.73 13.72 -5.21
C ASN A 168 4.19 15.13 -5.65
N GLY A 169 5.15 15.75 -4.96
CA GLY A 169 5.63 17.11 -5.26
C GLY A 169 6.97 17.13 -6.00
N THR A 170 7.22 18.18 -6.78
CA THR A 170 8.53 18.47 -7.40
C THR A 170 9.53 19.12 -6.43
N ASP A 171 9.40 18.85 -5.13
CA ASP A 171 10.19 19.51 -4.10
C ASP A 171 11.70 19.32 -4.34
N ARG A 172 12.45 20.42 -4.22
CA ARG A 172 13.89 20.50 -4.46
C ARG A 172 14.74 20.12 -3.23
N GLU A 173 14.11 19.97 -2.07
CA GLU A 173 14.76 19.61 -0.81
C GLU A 173 14.53 18.12 -0.53
N ASN A 174 15.35 17.29 -1.15
CA ASN A 174 15.40 15.85 -0.88
C ASN A 174 16.58 15.59 0.06
N GLY A 175 16.32 14.93 1.18
CA GLY A 175 17.38 14.38 2.02
C GLY A 175 17.67 12.96 1.55
N GLU A 176 18.88 12.69 1.10
CA GLU A 176 19.34 11.35 0.75
C GLU A 176 20.49 10.97 1.68
N ILE A 177 20.42 9.76 2.24
CA ILE A 177 21.45 9.22 3.12
C ILE A 177 21.75 7.80 2.63
N THR A 178 23.04 7.52 2.44
CA THR A 178 23.55 6.17 2.20
C THR A 178 24.52 5.81 3.30
N PHE A 179 24.37 4.61 3.85
CA PHE A 179 25.24 4.09 4.91
C PHE A 179 25.35 2.56 4.77
N ILE A 180 26.37 2.00 5.42
CA ILE A 180 26.64 0.56 5.43
C ILE A 180 26.20 0.01 6.78
N CYS A 181 25.55 -1.15 6.78
CA CYS A 181 25.21 -1.91 7.99
C CYS A 181 25.70 -3.34 7.88
N ASP A 182 26.24 -3.88 8.97
CA ASP A 182 26.41 -5.33 9.13
C ASP A 182 25.19 -5.96 9.80
N GLU A 183 25.26 -7.25 10.12
CA GLU A 183 24.17 -7.99 10.78
C GLU A 183 23.81 -7.40 12.16
N GLU A 184 24.81 -7.00 12.95
CA GLU A 184 24.59 -6.46 14.31
C GLU A 184 23.92 -5.08 14.26
N ASP A 185 24.30 -4.24 13.30
CA ASP A 185 23.63 -2.96 13.05
C ASP A 185 22.14 -3.16 12.70
N ILE A 186 21.82 -4.14 11.86
CA ILE A 186 20.43 -4.46 11.48
C ILE A 186 19.64 -4.97 12.68
N ASP A 187 20.22 -5.84 13.52
CA ASP A 187 19.58 -6.31 14.74
C ASP A 187 19.28 -5.15 15.71
N PHE A 188 20.23 -4.23 15.87
CA PHE A 188 20.03 -3.02 16.68
C PHE A 188 18.86 -2.17 16.16
N TRP A 189 18.77 -2.01 14.85
CA TRP A 189 17.68 -1.28 14.18
C TRP A 189 16.33 -1.95 14.38
N ILE A 190 16.26 -3.26 14.21
CA ILE A 190 15.05 -4.05 14.46
C ILE A 190 14.57 -3.82 15.90
N GLY A 191 15.46 -3.95 16.88
CA GLY A 191 15.13 -3.72 18.29
C GLY A 191 14.56 -2.33 18.56
N HIS A 192 15.19 -1.27 18.01
CA HIS A 192 14.71 0.11 18.17
C HIS A 192 13.35 0.35 17.51
N LEU A 193 13.12 -0.23 16.32
CA LEU A 193 11.84 -0.11 15.62
C LEU A 193 10.73 -0.85 16.37
N GLU A 194 11.02 -2.01 16.96
CA GLU A 194 10.09 -2.75 17.82
C GLU A 194 9.74 -1.98 19.09
N GLU A 195 10.73 -1.37 19.75
CA GLU A 195 10.50 -0.51 20.91
C GLU A 195 9.63 0.71 20.55
N MET A 196 9.94 1.38 19.43
CA MET A 196 9.15 2.52 18.94
C MET A 196 7.69 2.11 18.70
N LYS A 197 7.48 0.95 18.05
CA LYS A 197 6.15 0.39 17.82
C LYS A 197 5.41 0.08 19.12
N GLN A 198 6.11 -0.41 20.14
CA GLN A 198 5.53 -0.68 21.46
C GLN A 198 5.10 0.61 22.16
N LYS A 199 5.96 1.64 22.17
CA LYS A 199 5.63 2.97 22.72
C LYS A 199 4.39 3.58 22.06
N ILE A 200 4.25 3.49 20.74
CA ILE A 200 3.06 3.96 20.01
C ILE A 200 1.79 3.24 20.49
N ARG A 201 1.86 1.94 20.80
CA ARG A 201 0.71 1.16 21.30
C ARG A 201 0.35 1.56 22.72
N GLU A 202 1.33 1.78 23.58
CA GLU A 202 1.13 2.18 24.97
C GLU A 202 0.50 3.57 25.08
N CYS A 203 0.91 4.52 24.23
CA CYS A 203 0.27 5.83 24.16
C CYS A 203 -1.23 5.73 23.87
N LYS A 204 -1.63 4.85 22.93
CA LYS A 204 -3.06 4.62 22.64
C LYS A 204 -3.83 4.10 23.85
N ASN A 205 -3.22 3.23 24.65
CA ASN A 205 -3.86 2.67 25.84
C ASN A 205 -3.92 3.69 26.99
N GLY A 206 -2.91 4.55 27.13
CA GLY A 206 -2.87 5.63 28.12
C GLY A 206 -3.91 6.73 27.87
N ASP A 207 -4.21 7.04 26.61
CA ASP A 207 -5.24 8.02 26.24
C ASP A 207 -6.66 7.48 26.48
N ILE A 208 -6.91 6.19 26.24
CA ILE A 208 -8.18 5.53 26.59
C ILE A 208 -8.41 5.55 28.11
N ALA A 209 -7.38 5.30 28.91
CA ALA A 209 -7.48 5.33 30.38
C ALA A 209 -7.77 6.74 30.95
N LYS A 210 -7.44 7.81 30.22
CA LYS A 210 -7.74 9.21 30.61
C LYS A 210 -9.14 9.67 30.22
N GLN A 211 -9.79 9.02 29.25
CA GLN A 211 -11.15 9.35 28.81
C GLN A 211 -12.24 8.65 29.66
N ILE A 212 -11.86 7.75 30.56
CA ILE A 212 -12.77 6.99 31.46
C ILE A 212 -12.74 7.55 32.90
N LYS A 213 -12.21 8.77 33.10
CA LYS A 213 -12.27 9.49 34.39
C LYS A 213 -13.11 10.75 34.25
#